data_AF-A0A3G8Z8U1-F1
#
_entry.id   AF-A0A3G8Z8U1-F1
#
_cell.length_a   1.000
_cell.length_b   1.000
_cell.length_c   1.000
_cell.angle_alpha   90.00
_cell.angle_beta   90.00
_cell.angle_gamma   90.00
#
_symmetry.space_group_name_H-M   'P 1'
#
loop_
_entity.id
_entity.type
_entity.pdbx_description
1 polymer ?
#
loop_
_entity_poly.entity_id
_entity_poly.type
_entity_poly.pdbx_seq_one_letter_code
_entity_poly.pdbx_strand_id
1 'polypeptide(L)'
;MANKNPNSKIDKRFQKVWEQFKDHHKTEGYKLVSIFDIYLPFWQCKQNVVIEKEMELDRFSRIILELVNSKITSHTEICAFLGIDEDSFVTVQFHFLIKNDLIRETQIGVYEITHEGLSFLQNKTKLKNIETVEFEYYITEKMDYLKNDLTQDFFDPNFPIDTQVSAGRKNNFSGYTVMQTHQVQKSESAKEIPHKQKPTYRFVSEQRNDFTSFFNKQFEDKNFYDFADSDLEAHKRSICFYGLLYENESNKDERFLEIRQSQKSVKNFINSEIENTLTNKATKYLKENADFV
;
A
#
# COMPACT_ATOMS: atom_id res chain seq x y z
N MET A 1 -32.00 -44.43 7.27
CA MET A 1 -32.40 -43.34 8.18
C MET A 1 -31.43 -43.32 9.35
N ALA A 2 -30.52 -42.35 9.39
CA ALA A 2 -29.64 -42.11 10.53
C ALA A 2 -29.74 -40.64 10.89
N ASN A 3 -30.42 -40.35 11.99
CA ASN A 3 -30.44 -39.04 12.64
C ASN A 3 -29.02 -38.72 13.10
N LYS A 4 -28.30 -37.88 12.35
CA LYS A 4 -27.13 -37.18 12.87
C LYS A 4 -27.64 -35.92 13.59
N ASN A 5 -27.55 -35.94 14.92
CA ASN A 5 -27.70 -34.77 15.78
C ASN A 5 -26.89 -33.59 15.22
N PRO A 6 -27.43 -32.35 15.18
CA PRO A 6 -26.74 -31.18 14.64
C PRO A 6 -25.69 -30.58 15.59
N ASN A 7 -25.46 -31.18 16.75
CA ASN A 7 -24.30 -30.86 17.60
C ASN A 7 -23.03 -31.47 16.99
N SER A 8 -22.64 -30.98 15.81
CA SER A 8 -21.24 -31.05 15.42
C SER A 8 -20.44 -30.37 16.54
N LYS A 9 -19.37 -31.01 17.02
CA LYS A 9 -18.50 -30.44 18.05
C LYS A 9 -17.96 -29.12 17.52
N ILE A 10 -18.56 -27.99 17.93
CA ILE A 10 -18.01 -26.67 17.66
C ILE A 10 -16.59 -26.67 18.19
N ASP A 11 -15.63 -26.41 17.32
CA ASP A 11 -14.23 -26.34 17.69
C ASP A 11 -14.08 -25.35 18.86
N LYS A 12 -13.37 -25.77 19.93
CA LYS A 12 -13.12 -24.92 21.10
C LYS A 12 -12.53 -23.56 20.71
N ARG A 13 -11.80 -23.50 19.59
CA ARG A 13 -11.23 -22.27 19.03
C ARG A 13 -12.29 -21.23 18.65
N PHE A 14 -13.48 -21.65 18.19
CA PHE A 14 -14.54 -20.75 17.74
C PHE A 14 -15.65 -20.52 18.77
N GLN A 15 -15.58 -21.11 19.97
CA GLN A 15 -16.65 -21.01 20.98
C GLN A 15 -17.03 -19.56 21.32
N LYS A 16 -16.05 -18.67 21.50
CA LYS A 16 -16.33 -17.26 21.79
C LYS A 16 -17.07 -16.56 20.64
N VAL A 17 -16.66 -16.85 19.40
CA VAL A 17 -17.30 -16.29 18.20
C VAL A 17 -18.70 -16.89 18.04
N TRP A 18 -18.86 -18.18 18.25
CA TRP A 18 -20.17 -18.85 18.19
C TRP A 18 -21.17 -18.23 19.16
N GLU A 19 -20.81 -18.08 20.43
CA GLU A 19 -21.72 -17.51 21.43
C GLU A 19 -22.13 -16.07 21.10
N GLN A 20 -21.24 -15.31 20.46
CA GLN A 20 -21.51 -13.94 20.04
C GLN A 20 -22.46 -13.85 18.85
N PHE A 21 -22.33 -14.73 17.85
CA PHE A 21 -22.98 -14.58 16.54
C PHE A 21 -24.16 -15.54 16.29
N LYS A 22 -24.34 -16.58 17.10
CA LYS A 22 -25.36 -17.64 16.87
C LYS A 22 -26.80 -17.13 16.69
N ASP A 23 -27.16 -16.00 17.31
CA ASP A 23 -28.52 -15.45 17.29
C ASP A 23 -28.65 -14.19 16.38
N HIS A 24 -27.59 -13.75 15.69
CA HIS A 24 -27.59 -12.49 14.92
C HIS A 24 -28.65 -12.41 13.81
N HIS A 25 -28.87 -13.50 13.07
CA HIS A 25 -29.83 -13.56 11.96
C HIS A 25 -31.08 -14.39 12.29
N LYS A 26 -31.31 -14.67 13.57
CA LYS A 26 -32.42 -15.52 14.00
C LYS A 26 -33.80 -14.93 13.68
N THR A 27 -33.94 -13.61 13.79
CA THR A 27 -35.19 -12.91 13.44
C THR A 27 -35.48 -12.91 11.94
N GLU A 28 -34.46 -13.17 11.11
CA GLU A 28 -34.56 -13.30 9.66
C GLU A 28 -34.81 -14.76 9.24
N GLY A 29 -34.91 -15.69 10.21
CA GLY A 29 -35.14 -17.12 9.97
C GLY A 29 -33.86 -17.92 9.67
N TYR A 30 -32.69 -17.36 9.96
CA TYR A 30 -31.40 -18.02 9.73
C TYR A 30 -30.76 -18.50 11.02
N LYS A 31 -30.14 -19.68 10.98
CA LYS A 31 -29.36 -20.25 12.10
C LYS A 31 -27.90 -20.39 11.70
N LEU A 32 -27.00 -20.11 12.64
CA LEU A 32 -25.57 -20.36 12.44
C LEU A 32 -25.30 -21.87 12.46
N VAL A 33 -24.62 -22.37 11.43
CA VAL A 33 -24.36 -23.80 11.23
C VAL A 33 -22.87 -24.14 11.34
N SER A 34 -21.98 -23.26 10.87
CA SER A 34 -20.54 -23.48 11.02
C SER A 34 -19.75 -22.18 11.10
N ILE A 35 -18.58 -22.25 11.74
CA ILE A 35 -17.56 -21.20 11.73
C ILE A 35 -16.26 -21.83 11.28
N PHE A 36 -15.56 -21.19 10.35
CA PHE A 36 -14.27 -21.63 9.84
C PHE A 36 -13.37 -20.45 9.52
N ASP A 37 -12.06 -20.69 9.44
CA ASP A 37 -11.10 -19.69 8.98
C ASP A 37 -11.12 -19.63 7.44
N ILE A 38 -11.17 -18.44 6.86
CA ILE A 38 -11.07 -18.19 5.42
C ILE A 38 -9.80 -17.39 5.14
N TYR A 39 -8.96 -17.91 4.26
CA TYR A 39 -7.73 -17.23 3.83
C TYR A 39 -7.93 -16.60 2.46
N LEU A 40 -7.94 -15.27 2.41
CA LEU A 40 -8.00 -14.49 1.17
C LEU A 40 -6.59 -14.35 0.57
N PRO A 41 -6.38 -14.67 -0.72
CA PRO A 41 -5.08 -14.63 -1.37
C PRO A 41 -4.68 -13.22 -1.80
N PHE A 42 -3.42 -12.89 -1.60
CA PHE A 42 -2.74 -11.67 -2.06
C PHE A 42 -1.36 -12.03 -2.59
N TRP A 43 -0.83 -11.20 -3.49
CA TRP A 43 0.57 -11.26 -3.91
C TRP A 43 1.32 -10.10 -3.27
N GLN A 44 2.35 -10.40 -2.48
CA GLN A 44 3.33 -9.40 -2.04
C GLN A 44 4.35 -9.23 -3.15
N CYS A 45 4.42 -8.03 -3.71
CA CYS A 45 5.28 -7.66 -4.81
C CYS A 45 6.42 -6.75 -4.33
N LYS A 46 7.62 -6.96 -4.85
CA LYS A 46 8.77 -6.08 -4.68
C LYS A 46 9.40 -5.81 -6.03
N GLN A 47 9.69 -4.54 -6.30
CA GLN A 47 10.38 -4.12 -7.52
C GLN A 47 11.15 -2.82 -7.28
N ASN A 48 12.17 -2.59 -8.09
CA ASN A 48 12.91 -1.33 -8.06
C ASN A 48 12.17 -0.28 -8.88
N VAL A 49 11.96 0.89 -8.28
CA VAL A 49 11.33 2.04 -8.93
C VAL A 49 12.26 3.24 -8.91
N VAL A 50 12.22 4.01 -10.00
CA VAL A 50 12.88 5.30 -10.12
C VAL A 50 11.93 6.35 -9.58
N ILE A 51 12.41 7.17 -8.67
CA ILE A 51 11.63 8.21 -8.01
C ILE A 51 12.29 9.58 -8.18
N GLU A 52 11.45 10.60 -8.29
CA GLU A 52 11.84 12.00 -8.19
C GLU A 52 11.62 12.47 -6.75
N LYS A 53 12.69 12.89 -6.09
CA LYS A 53 12.65 13.56 -4.79
C LYS A 53 12.96 15.04 -4.95
N GLU A 54 12.16 15.88 -4.32
CA GLU A 54 12.52 17.30 -4.21
C GLU A 54 13.73 17.45 -3.28
N MET A 55 14.79 18.07 -3.78
CA MET A 55 15.94 18.44 -2.98
C MET A 55 15.81 19.88 -2.51
N GLU A 56 15.91 20.07 -1.20
CA GLU A 56 16.23 21.39 -0.67
C GLU A 56 17.72 21.66 -0.89
N LEU A 57 17.99 22.80 -1.50
CA LEU A 57 19.34 23.31 -1.63
C LEU A 57 19.80 23.76 -0.24
N ASP A 58 21.00 23.36 0.15
CA ASP A 58 21.52 23.72 1.47
C ASP A 58 21.61 25.25 1.61
N ARG A 59 21.58 25.72 2.86
CA ARG A 59 21.59 27.17 3.13
C ARG A 59 22.82 27.84 2.52
N PHE A 60 23.93 27.12 2.40
CA PHE A 60 25.20 27.63 1.93
C PHE A 60 25.23 27.83 0.41
N SER A 61 24.81 26.85 -0.39
CA SER A 61 24.66 27.02 -1.84
C SER A 61 23.65 28.10 -2.17
N ARG A 62 22.63 28.32 -1.32
CA ARG A 62 21.64 29.39 -1.52
C ARG A 62 22.27 30.76 -1.33
N ILE A 63 23.10 30.91 -0.30
CA ILE A 63 23.87 32.14 -0.07
C ILE A 63 24.79 32.41 -1.27
N ILE A 64 25.50 31.39 -1.78
CA ILE A 64 26.35 31.55 -2.97
C ILE A 64 25.54 32.05 -4.17
N LEU A 65 24.38 31.45 -4.45
CA LEU A 65 23.49 31.89 -5.53
C LEU A 65 23.03 33.35 -5.35
N GLU A 66 22.67 33.74 -4.12
CA GLU A 66 22.28 35.12 -3.80
C GLU A 66 23.44 36.09 -4.01
N LEU A 67 24.67 35.73 -3.65
CA LEU A 67 25.87 36.55 -3.86
C LEU A 67 26.16 36.78 -5.34
N VAL A 68 26.10 35.71 -6.16
CA VAL A 68 26.28 35.81 -7.61
C VAL A 68 25.18 36.68 -8.23
N ASN A 69 23.93 36.53 -7.79
CA ASN A 69 22.82 37.39 -8.22
C ASN A 69 23.01 38.86 -7.79
N SER A 70 23.65 39.10 -6.64
CA SER A 70 24.04 40.44 -6.16
C SER A 70 25.31 40.99 -6.82
N LYS A 71 25.82 40.34 -7.87
CA LYS A 71 27.01 40.71 -8.66
C LYS A 71 28.35 40.50 -7.96
N ILE A 72 28.39 39.68 -6.91
CA ILE A 72 29.64 39.16 -6.34
C ILE A 72 29.96 37.87 -7.09
N THR A 73 30.69 37.99 -8.18
CA THR A 73 30.82 36.93 -9.20
C THR A 73 32.16 36.21 -9.16
N SER A 74 33.20 36.79 -8.56
CA SER A 74 34.50 36.14 -8.51
C SER A 74 34.63 35.18 -7.32
N HIS A 75 35.33 34.07 -7.52
CA HIS A 75 35.57 33.05 -6.51
C HIS A 75 36.22 33.65 -5.25
N THR A 76 37.21 34.51 -5.44
CA THR A 76 37.93 35.21 -4.36
C THR A 76 37.01 36.15 -3.58
N GLU A 77 36.17 36.93 -4.24
CA GLU A 77 35.23 37.83 -3.53
C GLU A 77 34.17 37.05 -2.76
N ILE A 78 33.68 35.94 -3.32
CA ILE A 78 32.70 35.09 -2.64
C ILE A 78 33.34 34.44 -1.40
N CYS A 79 34.56 33.91 -1.51
CA CYS A 79 35.29 33.34 -0.38
C CYS A 79 35.59 34.40 0.70
N ALA A 80 36.01 35.60 0.29
CA ALA A 80 36.25 36.72 1.20
C ALA A 80 34.98 37.17 1.92
N PHE A 81 33.83 37.21 1.23
CA PHE A 81 32.53 37.53 1.84
C PHE A 81 32.10 36.48 2.87
N LEU A 82 32.32 35.20 2.55
CA LEU A 82 31.96 34.08 3.42
C LEU A 82 32.95 33.87 4.57
N GLY A 83 34.13 34.48 4.50
CA GLY A 83 35.19 34.35 5.51
C GLY A 83 35.84 32.97 5.51
N ILE A 84 35.96 32.33 4.34
CA ILE A 84 36.48 30.97 4.18
C ILE A 84 37.73 31.02 3.30
N ASP A 85 38.74 30.22 3.63
CA ASP A 85 39.93 30.07 2.79
C ASP A 85 39.55 29.40 1.45
N GLU A 86 40.11 29.90 0.34
CA GLU A 86 39.79 29.43 -1.03
C GLU A 86 39.94 27.90 -1.18
N ASP A 87 40.91 27.30 -0.47
CA ASP A 87 41.21 25.86 -0.51
C ASP A 87 40.35 25.00 0.43
N SER A 88 39.59 25.59 1.37
CA SER A 88 39.13 24.85 2.57
C SER A 88 37.82 24.07 2.44
N PHE A 89 36.90 24.43 1.55
CA PHE A 89 35.59 23.71 1.52
C PHE A 89 34.69 24.00 0.32
N VAL A 90 34.95 25.05 -0.44
CA VAL A 90 33.95 25.70 -1.29
C VAL A 90 33.75 25.00 -2.65
N THR A 91 34.68 24.14 -3.07
CA THR A 91 34.66 23.49 -4.40
C THR A 91 33.47 22.57 -4.62
N VAL A 92 33.00 21.84 -3.60
CA VAL A 92 31.91 20.86 -3.76
C VAL A 92 30.58 21.55 -4.06
N GLN A 93 30.32 22.69 -3.44
CA GLN A 93 29.07 23.45 -3.55
C GLN A 93 29.04 24.24 -4.86
N PHE A 94 30.17 24.80 -5.29
CA PHE A 94 30.28 25.38 -6.62
C PHE A 94 30.16 24.31 -7.70
N HIS A 95 30.81 23.15 -7.53
CA HIS A 95 30.66 22.03 -8.45
C HIS A 95 29.19 21.55 -8.54
N PHE A 96 28.50 21.48 -7.40
CA PHE A 96 27.07 21.18 -7.35
C PHE A 96 26.22 22.22 -8.09
N LEU A 97 26.45 23.52 -7.86
CA LEU A 97 25.71 24.60 -8.52
C LEU A 97 25.94 24.63 -10.04
N ILE A 98 27.19 24.36 -10.49
CA ILE A 98 27.54 24.28 -11.91
C ILE A 98 26.92 23.04 -12.54
N LYS A 99 27.00 21.88 -11.88
CA LYS A 99 26.46 20.62 -12.40
C LYS A 99 24.94 20.66 -12.60
N ASN A 100 24.24 21.42 -11.75
CA ASN A 100 22.78 21.63 -11.86
C ASN A 100 22.41 22.85 -12.72
N ASP A 101 23.35 23.40 -13.50
CA ASP A 101 23.20 24.60 -14.36
C ASP A 101 22.57 25.82 -13.65
N LEU A 102 22.80 25.98 -12.34
CA LEU A 102 22.30 27.13 -11.57
C LEU A 102 23.24 28.33 -11.69
N ILE A 103 24.54 28.07 -11.86
CA ILE A 103 25.57 29.06 -12.19
C ILE A 103 26.45 28.52 -13.33
N ARG A 104 27.04 29.42 -14.11
CA ARG A 104 28.00 29.09 -15.16
C ARG A 104 29.32 29.79 -14.90
N GLU A 105 30.40 29.08 -15.14
CA GLU A 105 31.74 29.65 -15.11
C GLU A 105 32.03 30.27 -16.49
N THR A 106 32.15 31.59 -16.55
CA THR A 106 32.42 32.33 -17.80
C THR A 106 33.92 32.49 -18.04
N GLN A 107 34.69 32.65 -16.97
CA GLN A 107 36.15 32.66 -16.94
C GLN A 107 36.58 31.90 -15.69
N ILE A 108 37.84 31.44 -15.64
CA ILE A 108 38.38 30.71 -14.49
C ILE A 108 38.13 31.51 -13.21
N GLY A 109 37.31 30.96 -12.32
CA GLY A 109 36.94 31.59 -11.05
C GLY A 109 35.93 32.75 -11.15
N VAL A 110 35.22 32.93 -12.27
CA VAL A 110 34.18 33.95 -12.44
C VAL A 110 32.85 33.28 -12.81
N TYR A 111 31.83 33.51 -11.99
CA TYR A 111 30.54 32.84 -12.07
C TYR A 111 29.42 33.82 -12.47
N GLU A 112 28.52 33.35 -13.31
CA GLU A 112 27.30 34.04 -13.73
C GLU A 112 26.08 33.19 -13.38
N ILE A 113 25.01 33.82 -12.86
CA ILE A 113 23.77 33.11 -12.56
C ILE A 113 22.99 32.82 -13.85
N THR A 114 22.46 31.61 -13.98
CA THR A 114 21.66 31.23 -15.14
C THR A 114 20.19 31.63 -14.96
N HIS A 115 19.40 31.50 -16.03
CA HIS A 115 17.94 31.63 -15.96
C HIS A 115 17.30 30.60 -15.01
N GLU A 116 17.88 29.39 -14.91
CA GLU A 116 17.43 28.34 -14.00
C GLU A 116 17.77 28.69 -12.55
N GLY A 117 18.99 29.20 -12.29
CA GLY A 117 19.39 29.70 -10.97
C GLY A 117 18.51 30.85 -10.48
N LEU A 118 18.17 31.80 -11.35
CA LEU A 118 17.24 32.89 -11.05
C LEU A 118 15.82 32.39 -10.77
N SER A 119 15.34 31.42 -11.55
CA SER A 119 14.02 30.82 -11.35
C SER A 119 13.94 30.03 -10.04
N PHE A 120 15.04 29.37 -9.66
CA PHE A 120 15.18 28.66 -8.40
C PHE A 120 15.16 29.62 -7.20
N LEU A 121 15.92 30.73 -7.24
CA LEU A 121 15.90 31.76 -6.20
C LEU A 121 14.50 32.39 -6.01
N GLN A 122 13.73 32.50 -7.09
CA GLN A 122 12.35 32.98 -7.06
C GLN A 122 11.34 31.91 -6.60
N ASN A 123 11.81 30.74 -6.15
CA ASN A 123 11.02 29.56 -5.79
C ASN A 123 10.07 29.08 -6.91
N LYS A 124 10.37 29.39 -8.18
CA LYS A 124 9.55 28.96 -9.33
C LYS A 124 9.91 27.54 -9.80
N THR A 125 11.14 27.12 -9.56
CA THR A 125 11.63 25.78 -9.87
C THR A 125 12.23 25.16 -8.61
N LYS A 126 11.96 23.86 -8.39
CA LYS A 126 12.58 23.06 -7.33
C LYS A 126 13.56 22.08 -7.96
N LEU A 127 14.70 21.86 -7.33
CA LEU A 127 15.64 20.84 -7.76
C LEU A 127 15.04 19.47 -7.50
N LYS A 128 15.17 18.59 -8.49
CA LYS A 128 14.70 17.21 -8.41
C LYS A 128 15.91 16.29 -8.50
N ASN A 129 16.00 15.35 -7.58
CA ASN A 129 16.95 14.26 -7.66
C ASN A 129 16.22 12.98 -8.09
N ILE A 130 16.89 12.20 -8.93
CA ILE A 130 16.39 10.92 -9.38
C ILE A 130 17.15 9.83 -8.62
N GLU A 131 16.44 9.02 -7.85
CA GLU A 131 17.01 7.87 -7.13
C GLU A 131 16.21 6.60 -7.41
N THR A 132 16.87 5.44 -7.29
CA THR A 132 16.21 4.14 -7.41
C THR A 132 15.98 3.57 -6.01
N VAL A 133 14.75 3.15 -5.71
CA VAL A 133 14.36 2.57 -4.42
C VAL A 133 13.61 1.26 -4.60
N GLU A 134 13.81 0.31 -3.70
CA GLU A 134 12.96 -0.89 -3.61
C GLU A 134 11.59 -0.49 -3.06
N PHE A 135 10.54 -0.82 -3.78
CA PHE A 135 9.16 -0.57 -3.36
C PHE A 135 8.41 -1.88 -3.17
N GLU A 136 7.88 -2.07 -1.96
CA GLU A 136 7.06 -3.21 -1.59
C GLU A 136 5.58 -2.82 -1.57
N TYR A 137 4.76 -3.60 -2.27
CA TYR A 137 3.32 -3.36 -2.37
C TYR A 137 2.57 -4.68 -2.56
N TYR A 138 1.25 -4.67 -2.39
CA TYR A 138 0.45 -5.89 -2.50
C TYR A 138 -0.51 -5.78 -3.68
N ILE A 139 -0.72 -6.87 -4.41
CA ILE A 139 -1.71 -6.93 -5.49
C ILE A 139 -2.81 -7.89 -5.06
N THR A 140 -4.05 -7.40 -5.16
CA THR A 140 -5.24 -8.23 -5.01
C THR A 140 -5.55 -8.91 -6.34
N GLU A 141 -5.99 -10.16 -6.30
CA GLU A 141 -6.39 -10.82 -7.55
C GLU A 141 -7.69 -10.20 -8.06
N LYS A 142 -7.72 -9.77 -9.33
CA LYS A 142 -8.98 -9.48 -10.03
C LYS A 142 -9.81 -10.76 -10.07
N MET A 143 -10.72 -10.85 -9.13
CA MET A 143 -11.72 -11.89 -9.08
C MET A 143 -12.79 -11.52 -10.13
N ASP A 144 -12.87 -12.27 -11.22
CA ASP A 144 -13.70 -11.97 -12.42
C ASP A 144 -15.20 -11.67 -12.14
N TYR A 145 -15.69 -12.05 -10.96
CA TYR A 145 -17.07 -11.84 -10.49
C TYR A 145 -17.31 -10.51 -9.75
N LEU A 146 -16.28 -9.67 -9.63
CA LEU A 146 -16.27 -8.44 -8.83
C LEU A 146 -16.05 -7.20 -9.70
N LYS A 147 -17.14 -6.68 -10.28
CA LYS A 147 -17.20 -5.25 -10.61
C LYS A 147 -17.36 -4.48 -9.29
N ASN A 148 -16.22 -4.12 -8.74
CA ASN A 148 -15.98 -3.18 -7.65
C ASN A 148 -15.94 -3.70 -6.18
N ASP A 149 -14.79 -3.44 -5.54
CA ASP A 149 -14.45 -3.29 -4.12
C ASP A 149 -13.82 -4.44 -3.32
N LEU A 150 -13.07 -5.28 -4.02
CA LEU A 150 -11.71 -5.71 -3.60
C LEU A 150 -10.71 -4.96 -4.54
N THR A 151 -11.00 -3.69 -4.84
CA THR A 151 -10.77 -3.00 -6.13
C THR A 151 -9.46 -2.35 -6.38
N GLN A 152 -8.63 -2.16 -5.37
CA GLN A 152 -7.38 -1.50 -5.65
C GLN A 152 -6.48 -2.55 -6.31
N ASP A 153 -6.05 -2.25 -7.53
CA ASP A 153 -4.99 -3.01 -8.21
C ASP A 153 -3.76 -3.15 -7.29
N PHE A 154 -3.59 -2.19 -6.37
CA PHE A 154 -2.54 -2.12 -5.37
C PHE A 154 -3.11 -1.91 -3.97
N PHE A 155 -2.67 -2.72 -3.01
CA PHE A 155 -3.14 -2.77 -1.62
C PHE A 155 -1.99 -2.46 -0.67
N ASP A 156 -2.28 -1.68 0.39
CA ASP A 156 -1.38 -1.46 1.51
C ASP A 156 -2.00 -2.07 2.78
N PRO A 157 -1.34 -3.04 3.43
CA PRO A 157 -1.86 -3.68 4.64
C PRO A 157 -1.99 -2.72 5.83
N ASN A 158 -1.33 -1.56 5.81
CA ASN A 158 -1.44 -0.56 6.86
C ASN A 158 -2.69 0.31 6.74
N PHE A 159 -3.39 0.26 5.60
CA PHE A 159 -4.63 1.00 5.39
C PHE A 159 -5.83 0.06 5.32
N PRO A 160 -7.02 0.52 5.74
CA PRO A 160 -8.23 -0.28 5.59
C PRO A 160 -8.55 -0.48 4.09
N ILE A 161 -9.01 -1.69 3.75
CA ILE A 161 -9.44 -2.06 2.37
C ILE A 161 -10.58 -1.16 1.88
N ASP A 162 -11.37 -0.59 2.79
CA ASP A 162 -12.48 0.29 2.44
C ASP A 162 -12.04 1.76 2.36
N THR A 163 -12.42 2.41 1.27
CA THR A 163 -12.11 3.81 0.99
C THR A 163 -13.06 4.78 1.72
N GLN A 164 -14.24 4.30 2.17
CA GLN A 164 -15.30 5.12 2.79
C GLN A 164 -15.24 5.18 4.32
N VAL A 165 -14.06 4.99 4.93
CA VAL A 165 -13.89 5.08 6.38
C VAL A 165 -13.61 6.53 6.80
N SER A 166 -14.22 7.00 7.90
CA SER A 166 -13.98 8.35 8.42
C SER A 166 -12.52 8.55 8.92
N ALA A 167 -12.01 9.78 8.88
CA ALA A 167 -10.59 10.08 9.17
C ALA A 167 -10.15 9.63 10.58
N GLY A 168 -10.96 9.86 11.61
CA GLY A 168 -10.65 9.41 12.97
C GLY A 168 -10.64 7.88 13.12
N ARG A 169 -11.35 7.16 12.25
CA ARG A 169 -11.36 5.69 12.22
C ARG A 169 -10.15 5.14 11.46
N LYS A 170 -9.71 5.78 10.38
CA LYS A 170 -8.45 5.42 9.69
C LYS A 170 -7.25 5.45 10.64
N ASN A 171 -7.19 6.43 11.54
CA ASN A 171 -6.11 6.57 12.51
C ASN A 171 -6.07 5.47 13.60
N ASN A 172 -7.20 4.78 13.83
CA ASN A 172 -7.30 3.72 14.84
C ASN A 172 -7.06 2.31 14.26
N PHE A 173 -6.80 2.19 12.96
CA PHE A 173 -6.53 0.92 12.30
C PHE A 173 -5.06 0.52 12.49
N SER A 174 -4.82 -0.65 13.07
CA SER A 174 -3.46 -1.13 13.39
C SER A 174 -2.79 -1.93 12.24
N GLY A 175 -3.38 -1.95 11.06
CA GLY A 175 -2.90 -2.77 9.93
C GLY A 175 -3.39 -4.22 9.96
N TYR A 176 -3.33 -4.88 8.79
CA TYR A 176 -3.57 -6.30 8.60
C TYR A 176 -2.30 -7.11 8.83
N THR A 177 -2.42 -8.24 9.52
CA THR A 177 -1.36 -9.24 9.62
C THR A 177 -1.37 -10.11 8.37
N VAL A 178 -0.39 -9.90 7.49
CA VAL A 178 -0.26 -10.66 6.26
C VAL A 178 0.52 -11.95 6.52
N MET A 179 -0.11 -13.09 6.27
CA MET A 179 0.45 -14.42 6.53
C MET A 179 1.09 -15.01 5.29
N GLN A 180 2.15 -15.81 5.48
CA GLN A 180 2.71 -16.60 4.40
C GLN A 180 1.79 -17.79 4.12
N THR A 181 1.24 -17.86 2.90
CA THR A 181 0.24 -18.87 2.53
C THR A 181 0.69 -20.30 2.81
N HIS A 182 1.96 -20.62 2.56
CA HIS A 182 2.51 -21.97 2.80
C HIS A 182 2.67 -22.32 4.29
N GLN A 183 2.63 -21.34 5.21
CA GLN A 183 2.71 -21.55 6.66
C GLN A 183 1.33 -21.59 7.33
N VAL A 184 0.25 -21.43 6.55
CA VAL A 184 -1.11 -21.51 7.07
C VAL A 184 -1.42 -22.96 7.47
N GLN A 185 -1.90 -23.14 8.71
CA GLN A 185 -2.30 -24.46 9.20
C GLN A 185 -3.49 -24.99 8.38
N LYS A 186 -3.27 -26.05 7.61
CA LYS A 186 -4.32 -26.79 6.92
C LYS A 186 -5.13 -27.62 7.92
N SER A 187 -5.98 -26.98 8.71
CA SER A 187 -7.00 -27.67 9.50
C SER A 187 -8.26 -27.91 8.67
N GLU A 188 -9.06 -28.94 8.98
CA GLU A 188 -10.36 -29.19 8.32
C GLU A 188 -11.31 -27.97 8.40
N SER A 189 -11.13 -27.12 9.40
CA SER A 189 -11.88 -25.87 9.59
C SER A 189 -11.22 -24.65 8.95
N ALA A 190 -10.26 -24.82 8.05
CA ALA A 190 -9.61 -23.75 7.31
C ALA A 190 -9.91 -23.92 5.82
N LYS A 191 -10.50 -22.90 5.21
CA LYS A 191 -10.79 -22.83 3.78
C LYS A 191 -9.84 -21.81 3.16
N GLU A 192 -9.01 -22.26 2.23
CA GLU A 192 -8.07 -21.42 1.51
C GLU A 192 -8.64 -21.13 0.11
N ILE A 193 -8.75 -19.84 -0.24
CA ILE A 193 -9.08 -19.47 -1.61
C ILE A 193 -7.76 -19.51 -2.40
N PRO A 194 -7.68 -20.29 -3.49
CA PRO A 194 -6.44 -20.50 -4.22
C PRO A 194 -5.97 -19.21 -4.90
N HIS A 195 -4.66 -18.97 -4.89
CA HIS A 195 -4.05 -17.95 -5.74
C HIS A 195 -4.22 -18.32 -7.22
N LYS A 196 -4.72 -17.37 -8.01
CA LYS A 196 -4.70 -17.38 -9.46
C LYS A 196 -3.30 -17.04 -10.00
N GLN A 197 -3.26 -16.37 -11.15
CA GLN A 197 -2.03 -16.08 -11.90
C GLN A 197 -1.10 -15.15 -11.13
N LYS A 198 0.19 -15.52 -11.07
CA LYS A 198 1.24 -14.66 -10.51
C LYS A 198 1.29 -13.33 -11.29
N PRO A 199 1.30 -12.17 -10.61
CA PRO A 199 1.43 -10.89 -11.28
C PRO A 199 2.77 -10.81 -12.02
N THR A 200 2.76 -10.12 -13.16
CA THR A 200 3.93 -9.92 -14.01
C THR A 200 4.22 -8.44 -14.13
N TYR A 201 5.48 -8.08 -14.42
CA TYR A 201 5.85 -6.71 -14.71
C TYR A 201 4.96 -6.07 -15.78
N ARG A 202 4.64 -6.82 -16.84
CA ARG A 202 3.77 -6.35 -17.92
C ARG A 202 2.39 -5.90 -17.40
N PHE A 203 1.78 -6.67 -16.51
CA PHE A 203 0.50 -6.31 -15.90
C PHE A 203 0.60 -4.98 -15.11
N VAL A 204 1.66 -4.83 -14.31
CA VAL A 204 1.88 -3.62 -13.50
C VAL A 204 2.19 -2.41 -14.39
N SER A 205 3.00 -2.60 -15.43
CA SER A 205 3.36 -1.56 -16.40
C SER A 205 2.18 -1.09 -17.23
N GLU A 206 1.23 -1.97 -17.58
CA GLU A 206 -0.01 -1.60 -18.27
C GLU A 206 -0.90 -0.72 -17.36
N GLN A 207 -0.76 -0.83 -16.03
CA GLN A 207 -1.48 -0.04 -15.02
C GLN A 207 -0.61 1.07 -14.38
N ARG A 208 0.38 1.57 -15.11
CA ARG A 208 1.36 2.57 -14.62
C ARG A 208 0.71 3.80 -13.97
N ASN A 209 -0.42 4.28 -14.49
CA ASN A 209 -1.12 5.45 -13.94
C ASN A 209 -1.71 5.17 -12.55
N ASP A 210 -2.29 3.99 -12.36
CA ASP A 210 -2.84 3.56 -11.08
C ASP A 210 -1.70 3.29 -10.08
N PHE A 211 -0.59 2.70 -10.56
CA PHE A 211 0.62 2.50 -9.77
C PHE A 211 1.24 3.83 -9.29
N THR A 212 1.39 4.80 -10.19
CA THR A 212 1.88 6.15 -9.86
C THR A 212 1.01 6.80 -8.79
N SER A 213 -0.31 6.72 -8.97
CA SER A 213 -1.29 7.29 -8.04
C SER A 213 -1.25 6.61 -6.68
N PHE A 214 -0.97 5.31 -6.64
CA PHE A 214 -0.81 4.55 -5.41
C PHE A 214 0.49 4.91 -4.70
N PHE A 215 1.62 4.91 -5.41
CA PHE A 215 2.93 5.27 -4.86
C PHE A 215 2.94 6.68 -4.24
N ASN A 216 2.44 7.67 -4.99
CA ASN A 216 2.42 9.07 -4.54
C ASN A 216 1.44 9.32 -3.37
N LYS A 217 0.48 8.41 -3.11
CA LYS A 217 -0.36 8.47 -1.90
C LYS A 217 0.37 7.96 -0.67
N GLN A 218 1.33 7.05 -0.86
CA GLN A 218 2.08 6.44 0.23
C GLN A 218 3.28 7.30 0.65
N PHE A 219 3.85 8.07 -0.28
CA PHE A 219 4.96 8.98 -0.01
C PHE A 219 4.61 10.42 -0.37
N GLU A 220 4.71 11.33 0.60
CA GLU A 220 4.46 12.77 0.38
C GLU A 220 5.69 13.49 -0.21
N ASP A 221 6.91 12.99 0.07
CA ASP A 221 8.18 13.61 -0.32
C ASP A 221 8.79 13.03 -1.62
N LYS A 222 8.13 12.03 -2.22
CA LYS A 222 8.64 11.28 -3.36
C LYS A 222 7.56 11.12 -4.42
N ASN A 223 7.95 11.27 -5.68
CA ASN A 223 7.09 10.99 -6.82
C ASN A 223 7.62 9.81 -7.62
N PHE A 224 6.75 8.91 -8.03
CA PHE A 224 7.13 7.86 -8.97
C PHE A 224 7.48 8.49 -10.33
N TYR A 225 8.66 8.15 -10.85
CA TYR A 225 9.11 8.56 -12.18
C TYR A 225 8.92 7.43 -13.18
N ASP A 226 9.55 6.28 -12.93
CA ASP A 226 9.43 5.09 -13.78
C ASP A 226 9.82 3.79 -13.05
N PHE A 227 9.66 2.64 -13.71
CA PHE A 227 10.22 1.38 -13.22
C PHE A 227 11.72 1.31 -13.55
N ALA A 228 12.55 0.85 -12.61
CA ALA A 228 14.00 0.81 -12.81
C ALA A 228 14.43 -0.39 -13.67
N ASP A 229 13.72 -1.51 -13.51
CA ASP A 229 13.96 -2.76 -14.22
C ASP A 229 12.62 -3.50 -14.44
N SER A 230 12.69 -4.63 -15.15
CA SER A 230 11.54 -5.53 -15.35
C SER A 230 11.40 -6.58 -14.25
N ASP A 231 12.23 -6.51 -13.20
CA ASP A 231 12.34 -7.57 -12.21
C ASP A 231 11.28 -7.38 -11.13
N LEU A 232 10.29 -8.27 -11.16
CA LEU A 232 9.19 -8.30 -10.19
C LEU A 232 9.28 -9.57 -9.34
N GLU A 233 9.67 -9.40 -8.08
CA GLU A 233 9.54 -10.45 -7.08
C GLU A 233 8.11 -10.49 -6.59
N ALA A 234 7.48 -11.67 -6.60
CA ALA A 234 6.13 -11.82 -6.08
C ALA A 234 5.98 -13.09 -5.24
N HIS A 235 5.47 -12.91 -4.02
CA HIS A 235 5.28 -13.96 -3.03
C HIS A 235 3.80 -14.14 -2.67
N LYS A 236 3.37 -15.39 -2.55
CA LYS A 236 2.02 -15.73 -2.09
C LYS A 236 1.85 -15.35 -0.62
N ARG A 237 0.81 -14.56 -0.36
CA ARG A 237 0.38 -14.14 0.96
C ARG A 237 -1.12 -14.33 1.13
N SER A 238 -1.56 -14.36 2.38
CA SER A 238 -2.97 -14.48 2.71
C SER A 238 -3.34 -13.68 3.94
N ILE A 239 -4.57 -13.19 3.99
CA ILE A 239 -5.16 -12.58 5.19
C ILE A 239 -6.30 -13.49 5.67
N CYS A 240 -6.35 -13.76 6.97
CA CYS A 240 -7.33 -14.65 7.58
C CYS A 240 -8.59 -13.90 8.03
N PHE A 241 -9.75 -14.44 7.73
CA PHE A 241 -11.04 -13.98 8.23
C PHE A 241 -11.79 -15.17 8.83
N TYR A 242 -12.82 -14.91 9.62
CA TYR A 242 -13.81 -15.91 10.00
C TYR A 242 -14.93 -15.93 8.95
N GLY A 243 -15.27 -17.11 8.46
CA GLY A 243 -16.51 -17.36 7.73
C GLY A 243 -17.55 -17.96 8.66
N LEU A 244 -18.69 -17.30 8.78
CA LEU A 244 -19.85 -17.76 9.54
C LEU A 244 -20.93 -18.17 8.54
N LEU A 245 -21.21 -19.47 8.46
CA LEU A 245 -22.22 -20.02 7.56
C LEU A 245 -23.56 -20.11 8.30
N TYR A 246 -24.57 -19.44 7.77
CA TYR A 246 -25.95 -19.55 8.20
C TYR A 246 -26.80 -20.28 7.17
N GLU A 247 -27.79 -21.03 7.66
CA GLU A 247 -28.80 -21.69 6.84
C GLU A 247 -30.19 -21.19 7.24
N ASN A 248 -31.07 -20.97 6.26
CA ASN A 248 -32.46 -20.64 6.52
C ASN A 248 -33.17 -21.87 7.12
N GLU A 249 -33.90 -21.67 8.21
CA GLU A 249 -34.64 -22.73 8.90
C GLU A 249 -35.79 -23.30 8.06
N SER A 250 -36.36 -22.50 7.16
CA SER A 250 -37.47 -22.86 6.28
C SER A 250 -37.02 -23.47 4.96
N ASN A 251 -35.85 -23.07 4.44
CA ASN A 251 -35.29 -23.58 3.19
C ASN A 251 -33.78 -23.82 3.32
N LYS A 252 -33.39 -25.08 3.50
CA LYS A 252 -31.97 -25.45 3.72
C LYS A 252 -31.05 -25.17 2.52
N ASP A 253 -31.62 -24.93 1.35
CA ASP A 253 -30.86 -24.57 0.14
C ASP A 253 -30.50 -23.07 0.13
N GLU A 254 -31.13 -22.27 0.98
CA GLU A 254 -30.79 -20.86 1.16
C GLU A 254 -29.73 -20.71 2.26
N ARG A 255 -28.50 -20.44 1.82
CA ARG A 255 -27.31 -20.28 2.66
C ARG A 255 -26.78 -18.86 2.59
N PHE A 256 -26.29 -18.38 3.73
CA PHE A 256 -25.73 -17.04 3.89
C PHE A 256 -24.33 -17.14 4.51
N LEU A 257 -23.34 -16.44 3.96
CA LEU A 257 -21.95 -16.48 4.43
C LEU A 257 -21.51 -15.09 4.89
N GLU A 258 -21.36 -14.94 6.20
CA GLU A 258 -20.91 -13.72 6.84
C GLU A 258 -19.40 -13.79 7.09
N ILE A 259 -18.67 -12.79 6.62
CA ILE A 259 -17.22 -12.68 6.79
C ILE A 259 -16.94 -11.69 7.91
N ARG A 260 -16.30 -12.17 8.97
CA ARG A 260 -15.87 -11.36 10.12
C ARG A 260 -14.35 -11.38 10.24
N GLN A 261 -13.77 -10.32 10.79
CA GLN A 261 -12.31 -10.26 10.95
C GLN A 261 -11.83 -11.27 11.99
N SER A 262 -10.72 -11.94 11.67
CA SER A 262 -10.09 -12.84 12.63
C SER A 262 -9.17 -12.07 13.56
N GLN A 263 -9.12 -12.46 14.83
CA GLN A 263 -8.10 -11.98 15.78
C GLN A 263 -6.67 -12.32 15.30
N LYS A 264 -6.56 -13.29 14.39
CA LYS A 264 -5.31 -13.64 13.69
C LYS A 264 -4.82 -12.55 12.72
N SER A 265 -5.71 -11.65 12.29
CA SER A 265 -5.44 -10.71 11.20
C SER A 265 -5.49 -9.24 11.59
N VAL A 266 -6.25 -8.84 12.60
CA VAL A 266 -6.36 -7.43 13.02
C VAL A 266 -6.25 -7.35 14.54
N LYS A 267 -5.28 -6.57 15.06
CA LYS A 267 -4.99 -6.48 16.50
C LYS A 267 -5.96 -5.58 17.25
N ASN A 268 -6.43 -4.48 16.65
CA ASN A 268 -7.45 -3.60 17.22
C ASN A 268 -8.26 -2.94 16.10
N PHE A 269 -9.57 -3.15 16.07
CA PHE A 269 -10.48 -2.23 15.39
C PHE A 269 -11.90 -2.28 15.93
N ILE A 270 -12.56 -1.12 15.91
CA ILE A 270 -13.93 -0.91 16.38
C ILE A 270 -14.84 -0.87 15.12
N ASN A 271 -15.59 -1.95 14.92
CA ASN A 271 -16.78 -2.12 14.05
C ASN A 271 -16.67 -2.48 12.55
N SER A 272 -17.84 -2.89 12.02
CA SER A 272 -18.17 -3.99 11.10
C SER A 272 -18.41 -3.61 9.62
N GLU A 273 -18.02 -2.42 9.18
CA GLU A 273 -18.31 -1.96 7.80
C GLU A 273 -17.49 -2.73 6.75
N ILE A 274 -16.20 -2.99 7.01
CA ILE A 274 -15.31 -3.81 6.15
C ILE A 274 -15.88 -5.22 5.94
N GLU A 275 -16.49 -5.74 7.00
CA GLU A 275 -17.04 -7.09 7.06
C GLU A 275 -18.32 -7.22 6.21
N ASN A 276 -19.13 -6.17 6.08
CA ASN A 276 -20.36 -6.21 5.29
C ASN A 276 -20.07 -6.34 3.78
N THR A 277 -19.07 -5.62 3.28
CA THR A 277 -18.65 -5.72 1.87
C THR A 277 -18.09 -7.10 1.55
N LEU A 278 -17.21 -7.64 2.42
CA LEU A 278 -16.68 -8.99 2.28
C LEU A 278 -17.78 -10.07 2.42
N THR A 279 -18.73 -9.87 3.34
CA THR A 279 -19.90 -10.74 3.56
C THR A 279 -20.78 -10.84 2.33
N ASN A 280 -21.18 -9.70 1.74
CA ASN A 280 -22.01 -9.67 0.55
C ASN A 280 -21.35 -10.42 -0.62
N LYS A 281 -20.03 -10.30 -0.74
CA LYS A 281 -19.23 -10.89 -1.81
C LYS A 281 -18.99 -12.38 -1.60
N ALA A 282 -18.71 -12.80 -0.37
CA ALA A 282 -18.58 -14.20 -0.02
C ALA A 282 -19.91 -14.95 -0.14
N THR A 283 -21.02 -14.32 0.21
CA THR A 283 -22.37 -14.86 -0.01
C THR A 283 -22.65 -15.05 -1.50
N LYS A 284 -22.25 -14.10 -2.36
CA LYS A 284 -22.36 -14.27 -3.83
C LYS A 284 -21.50 -15.44 -4.33
N TYR A 285 -20.26 -15.55 -3.86
CA TYR A 285 -19.36 -16.65 -4.25
C TYR A 285 -19.90 -18.02 -3.85
N LEU A 286 -20.49 -18.14 -2.65
CA LEU A 286 -21.11 -19.38 -2.19
C LEU A 286 -22.27 -19.83 -3.09
N LYS A 287 -23.03 -18.89 -3.65
CA LYS A 287 -24.11 -19.19 -4.62
C LYS A 287 -23.57 -19.74 -5.94
N GLU A 288 -22.39 -19.28 -6.37
CA GLU A 288 -21.74 -19.73 -7.60
C GLU A 288 -20.92 -21.02 -7.39
N ASN A 289 -20.45 -21.28 -6.16
CA ASN A 289 -19.60 -22.42 -5.79
C ASN A 289 -20.16 -23.11 -4.54
N ALA A 290 -21.28 -23.83 -4.71
CA ALA A 290 -21.99 -24.47 -3.60
C ALA A 290 -21.14 -25.49 -2.81
N ASP A 291 -20.12 -26.08 -3.46
CA ASP A 291 -19.20 -27.06 -2.87
C ASP A 291 -18.06 -26.43 -2.06
N PHE A 292 -17.97 -25.09 -2.01
CA PHE A 292 -16.90 -24.39 -1.30
C PHE A 292 -16.94 -24.63 0.22
N VAL A 293 -18.13 -24.82 0.79
CA VAL A 293 -18.34 -25.03 2.23
C VAL A 293 -18.73 -26.46 2.52
#